data_AF-A0A537RCF3-F1
#
_entry.id   AF-A0A537RCF3-F1
#
_cell.length_a   1.000
_cell.length_b   1.000
_cell.length_c   1.000
_cell.angle_alpha   90.00
_cell.angle_beta   90.00
_cell.angle_gamma   90.00
#
_symmetry.space_group_name_H-M   'P 1'
#
loop_
_entity.id
_entity.type
_entity.pdbx_description
1 polymer ?
#
loop_
_entity_poly.entity_id
_entity_poly.type
_entity_poly.pdbx_seq_one_letter_code
_entity_poly.pdbx_strand_id
1 'polypeptide(L)'
;SVGMFEHVGVGFYAAFFRKCNTLLDDHGIMLLHSIGRSEGPSVTNPWIAKYIFPGGYIPALSEVLAAVERAGLLVTDIEILRLHYAQTLKAWRERFLAHREEVERLYDARFTRMWEFYLAVSEMAFREGAMVVFQLQLTKRQDVVLMTRDYIAREEARLRALEGGGRLPLRLAGE
;
A
#
# COMPACT_ATOMS: atom_id res chain seq x y z
N SER A 1 9.16 1.02 0.38
CA SER A 1 8.57 -0.09 -0.38
C SER A 1 7.07 0.12 -0.50
N VAL A 2 6.44 -0.51 -1.49
CA VAL A 2 5.02 -0.31 -1.84
C VAL A 2 4.36 -1.69 -1.97
N GLY A 3 3.28 -1.93 -1.22
CA GLY A 3 2.40 -3.10 -1.41
C GLY A 3 3.03 -4.48 -1.12
N MET A 4 4.08 -4.52 -0.31
CA MET A 4 4.74 -5.78 0.08
C MET A 4 4.54 -6.14 1.56
N PHE A 5 4.28 -5.14 2.41
CA PHE A 5 4.38 -5.30 3.86
C PHE A 5 3.21 -6.10 4.44
N GLU A 6 2.07 -6.07 3.75
CA GLU A 6 0.89 -6.90 3.96
C GLU A 6 1.19 -8.41 3.86
N HIS A 7 2.31 -8.78 3.23
CA HIS A 7 2.75 -10.16 3.05
C HIS A 7 3.86 -10.58 4.03
N VAL A 8 4.33 -9.67 4.88
CA VAL A 8 5.39 -9.97 5.87
C VAL A 8 4.84 -10.77 7.05
N GLY A 9 3.62 -10.43 7.50
CA GLY A 9 3.00 -11.04 8.67
C GLY A 9 3.54 -10.50 10.01
N VAL A 10 2.65 -10.35 10.99
CA VAL A 10 2.92 -9.68 12.28
C VAL A 10 4.14 -10.24 13.03
N GLY A 11 4.37 -11.56 12.97
CA GLY A 11 5.50 -12.22 13.62
C GLY A 11 6.87 -11.81 13.09
N PHE A 12 6.93 -11.19 11.90
CA PHE A 12 8.18 -10.83 11.22
C PHE A 12 8.43 -9.33 11.16
N TYR A 13 7.55 -8.47 11.70
CA TYR A 13 7.73 -7.01 11.66
C TYR A 13 9.02 -6.55 12.30
N ALA A 14 9.42 -7.15 13.42
CA ALA A 14 10.68 -6.80 14.07
C ALA A 14 11.90 -7.16 13.20
N ALA A 15 11.88 -8.29 12.51
CA ALA A 15 12.95 -8.68 11.58
C ALA A 15 12.99 -7.76 10.36
N PHE A 16 11.82 -7.42 9.81
CA PHE A 16 11.67 -6.50 8.70
C PHE A 16 12.27 -5.13 9.01
N PHE A 17 11.83 -4.46 10.08
CA PHE A 17 12.29 -3.12 10.40
C PHE A 17 13.76 -3.08 10.84
N ARG A 18 14.27 -4.11 11.52
CA ARG A 18 15.73 -4.21 11.78
C ARG A 18 16.53 -4.30 10.49
N LYS A 19 16.05 -5.06 9.51
CA LYS A 19 16.72 -5.16 8.20
C LYS A 19 16.66 -3.83 7.47
N CYS A 20 15.52 -3.14 7.48
CA CYS A 20 15.41 -1.79 6.93
C CYS A 20 16.39 -0.82 7.59
N ASN A 21 16.48 -0.82 8.93
CA ASN A 21 17.46 -0.01 9.66
C ASN A 21 18.89 -0.33 9.22
N THR A 22 19.24 -1.62 9.10
CA THR A 22 20.59 -2.03 8.67
C THR A 22 20.94 -1.57 7.26
N LEU A 23 19.96 -1.55 6.34
CA LEU A 23 20.16 -1.18 4.94
C LEU A 23 20.09 0.33 4.69
N LEU A 24 19.42 1.08 5.57
CA LEU A 24 19.25 2.51 5.42
C LEU A 24 20.55 3.24 5.79
N ASP A 25 20.99 4.16 4.96
CA ASP A 25 22.10 5.06 5.30
C ASP A 25 21.77 5.94 6.52
N ASP A 26 22.77 6.47 7.21
CA ASP A 26 22.54 7.27 8.43
C ASP A 26 21.79 8.59 8.16
N HIS A 27 21.88 9.10 6.93
CA HIS A 27 21.09 10.22 6.42
C HIS A 27 20.01 9.77 5.41
N GLY A 28 19.72 8.46 5.36
CA GLY A 28 18.72 7.88 4.48
C GLY A 28 17.29 8.13 4.96
N ILE A 29 16.37 8.22 3.98
CA ILE A 29 14.93 8.31 4.21
C ILE A 29 14.29 7.06 3.61
N MET A 30 13.49 6.34 4.39
CA MET A 30 12.68 5.23 3.92
C MET A 30 11.21 5.67 3.87
N LEU A 31 10.53 5.40 2.76
CA LEU A 31 9.08 5.47 2.69
C LEU A 31 8.49 4.05 2.68
N LEU A 32 7.65 3.72 3.66
CA LEU A 32 6.85 2.50 3.69
C LEU A 32 5.41 2.82 3.29
N HIS A 33 4.91 2.21 2.22
CA HIS A 33 3.53 2.31 1.78
C HIS A 33 2.84 0.94 1.87
N SER A 34 1.77 0.86 2.65
CA SER A 34 1.05 -0.37 2.92
C SER A 34 -0.44 -0.09 3.14
N ILE A 35 -1.28 -1.03 2.73
CA ILE A 35 -2.63 -1.16 3.25
C ILE A 35 -2.55 -1.41 4.75
N GLY A 36 -3.49 -0.86 5.51
CA GLY A 36 -3.59 -1.01 6.95
C GLY A 36 -5.02 -0.87 7.47
N ARG A 37 -5.17 -1.05 8.78
CA ARG A 37 -6.43 -0.88 9.53
C ARG A 37 -6.36 0.34 10.44
N SER A 38 -7.46 1.07 10.56
CA SER A 38 -7.60 2.23 11.46
C SER A 38 -8.14 1.87 12.85
N GLU A 39 -8.70 0.68 13.04
CA GLU A 39 -9.37 0.24 14.29
C GLU A 39 -8.56 -0.77 15.11
N GLY A 40 -7.25 -0.87 14.86
CA GLY A 40 -6.38 -1.82 15.55
C GLY A 40 -6.33 -3.21 14.91
N PRO A 41 -5.62 -4.15 15.56
CA PRO A 41 -5.39 -5.49 15.04
C PRO A 41 -6.68 -6.28 14.87
N SER A 42 -6.77 -7.07 13.80
CA SER A 42 -7.96 -7.89 13.51
C SER A 42 -7.60 -9.02 12.57
N VAL A 43 -8.50 -9.99 12.39
CA VAL A 43 -8.27 -11.18 11.59
C VAL A 43 -8.42 -10.92 10.08
N THR A 44 -7.68 -11.64 9.26
CA THR A 44 -7.87 -11.63 7.81
C THR A 44 -9.20 -12.29 7.45
N ASN A 45 -9.95 -11.68 6.53
CA ASN A 45 -11.21 -12.24 6.05
C ASN A 45 -10.96 -13.65 5.43
N PRO A 46 -11.68 -14.71 5.85
CA PRO A 46 -11.42 -16.07 5.39
C PRO A 46 -11.57 -16.28 3.88
N TRP A 47 -12.48 -15.53 3.24
CA TRP A 47 -12.67 -15.60 1.79
C TRP A 47 -11.47 -14.98 1.05
N ILE A 48 -11.00 -13.81 1.50
CA ILE A 48 -9.78 -13.17 0.94
C ILE A 48 -8.56 -14.08 1.13
N ALA A 49 -8.38 -14.66 2.31
CA ALA A 49 -7.28 -15.57 2.61
C ALA A 49 -7.32 -16.85 1.74
N LYS A 50 -8.53 -17.35 1.42
CA LYS A 50 -8.68 -18.56 0.60
C LYS A 50 -8.46 -18.31 -0.89
N TYR A 51 -8.98 -17.20 -1.42
CA TYR A 51 -9.10 -17.01 -2.87
C TYR A 51 -8.17 -15.96 -3.47
N ILE A 52 -7.72 -14.97 -2.70
CA ILE A 52 -7.00 -13.81 -3.24
C ILE A 52 -5.58 -13.72 -2.68
N PHE A 53 -5.43 -13.65 -1.35
CA PHE A 53 -4.13 -13.47 -0.69
C PHE A 53 -3.90 -14.49 0.43
N PRO A 54 -3.56 -15.76 0.09
CA PRO A 54 -3.16 -16.75 1.08
C PRO A 54 -1.99 -16.26 1.93
N GLY A 55 -2.13 -16.33 3.26
CA GLY A 55 -1.12 -15.87 4.21
C GLY A 55 -1.01 -14.34 4.38
N GLY A 56 -1.79 -13.55 3.61
CA GLY A 56 -1.81 -12.10 3.73
C GLY A 56 -2.38 -11.64 5.08
N TYR A 57 -1.76 -10.59 5.64
CA TYR A 57 -2.20 -9.95 6.87
C TYR A 57 -2.13 -8.43 6.73
N ILE A 58 -3.27 -7.76 6.92
CA ILE A 58 -3.33 -6.31 6.88
C ILE A 58 -2.97 -5.76 8.27
N PRO A 59 -1.84 -5.02 8.41
CA PRO A 59 -1.40 -4.45 9.68
C PRO A 59 -2.36 -3.41 10.25
N ALA A 60 -2.40 -3.32 11.58
CA ALA A 60 -2.82 -2.09 12.24
C ALA A 60 -1.63 -1.16 12.48
N LEU A 61 -1.83 0.16 12.40
CA LEU A 61 -0.77 1.14 12.70
C LEU A 61 -0.16 0.92 14.09
N SER A 62 -0.96 0.51 15.09
CA SER A 62 -0.47 0.21 16.45
C SER A 62 0.55 -0.94 16.49
N GLU A 63 0.45 -1.92 15.59
CA GLU A 63 1.44 -3.01 15.48
C GLU A 63 2.72 -2.55 14.77
N VAL A 64 2.54 -1.71 13.74
CA VAL A 64 3.63 -1.22 12.90
C VAL A 64 4.51 -0.24 13.66
N LEU A 65 3.92 0.78 14.29
CA LEU A 65 4.66 1.82 15.02
C LEU A 65 5.48 1.23 16.15
N ALA A 66 4.90 0.30 16.92
CA ALA A 66 5.60 -0.40 17.99
C ALA A 66 6.82 -1.20 17.45
N ALA A 67 6.73 -1.76 16.24
CA ALA A 67 7.84 -2.47 15.63
C ALA A 67 8.92 -1.54 15.05
N VAL A 68 8.52 -0.38 14.51
CA VAL A 68 9.42 0.68 14.03
C VAL A 68 10.27 1.22 15.18
N GLU A 69 9.63 1.59 16.30
CA GLU A 69 10.30 2.12 17.49
C GLU A 69 11.35 1.13 18.04
N ARG A 70 10.97 -0.15 18.16
CA ARG A 70 11.89 -1.22 18.61
C ARG A 70 13.07 -1.46 17.66
N ALA A 71 12.96 -1.05 16.40
CA ALA A 71 14.05 -1.15 15.43
C ALA A 71 14.96 0.09 15.42
N GLY A 72 14.73 1.07 16.29
CA GLY A 72 15.53 2.29 16.36
C GLY A 72 15.35 3.22 15.16
N LEU A 73 14.22 3.10 14.45
CA LEU A 73 13.83 4.02 13.39
C LEU A 73 12.89 5.08 13.97
N LEU A 74 12.99 6.30 13.46
CA LEU A 74 12.17 7.43 13.82
C LEU A 74 11.10 7.64 12.78
N VAL A 75 9.85 7.76 13.20
CA VAL A 75 8.76 8.18 12.33
C VAL A 75 8.80 9.69 12.20
N THR A 76 8.94 10.19 10.97
CA THR A 76 9.03 11.62 10.68
C THR A 76 7.79 12.14 9.95
N ASP A 77 7.00 11.25 9.34
CA ASP A 77 5.68 11.59 8.79
C ASP A 77 4.78 10.36 8.70
N ILE A 78 3.46 10.59 8.81
CA ILE A 78 2.42 9.62 8.49
C ILE A 78 1.37 10.29 7.62
N GLU A 79 1.17 9.79 6.40
CA GLU A 79 0.07 10.18 5.54
C GLU A 79 -0.92 9.02 5.39
N ILE A 80 -2.22 9.33 5.51
CA ILE A 80 -3.30 8.35 5.34
C ILE A 80 -4.05 8.61 4.04
N LEU A 81 -3.83 7.73 3.07
CA LEU A 81 -4.54 7.69 1.80
C LEU A 81 -5.86 6.93 1.99
N ARG A 82 -6.88 7.66 2.47
CA ARG A 82 -8.22 7.15 2.81
C ARG A 82 -8.99 6.62 1.59
N LEU A 83 -9.74 7.51 0.93
CA LEU A 83 -10.61 7.16 -0.20
C LEU A 83 -9.86 6.97 -1.52
N HIS A 84 -8.56 7.30 -1.56
CA HIS A 84 -7.72 7.12 -2.75
C HIS A 84 -7.73 5.66 -3.24
N TYR A 85 -7.64 4.71 -2.31
CA TYR A 85 -7.62 3.30 -2.68
C TYR A 85 -9.01 2.77 -3.08
N ALA A 86 -10.08 3.31 -2.48
CA ALA A 86 -11.44 3.06 -2.97
C ALA A 86 -11.64 3.54 -4.42
N GLN A 87 -11.15 4.73 -4.77
CA GLN A 87 -11.18 5.20 -6.17
C GLN A 87 -10.32 4.34 -7.09
N THR A 88 -9.18 3.85 -6.60
CA THR A 88 -8.31 2.93 -7.35
C THR A 88 -9.03 1.62 -7.66
N LEU A 89 -9.65 0.99 -6.66
CA LEU A 89 -10.41 -0.25 -6.78
C LEU A 89 -11.65 -0.09 -7.68
N LYS A 90 -12.35 1.04 -7.58
CA LYS A 90 -13.43 1.40 -8.50
C LYS A 90 -12.94 1.44 -9.93
N ALA A 91 -11.85 2.17 -10.20
CA ALA A 91 -11.29 2.30 -11.54
C ALA A 91 -10.78 0.95 -12.09
N TRP A 92 -10.22 0.08 -11.23
CA TRP A 92 -9.88 -1.29 -11.60
C TRP A 92 -11.10 -2.11 -11.97
N ARG A 93 -12.17 -2.02 -11.18
CA ARG A 93 -13.43 -2.73 -11.45
C ARG A 93 -14.09 -2.27 -12.73
N GLU A 94 -14.16 -0.97 -12.98
CA GLU A 94 -14.72 -0.41 -14.22
C GLU A 94 -13.96 -0.91 -15.45
N ARG A 95 -12.62 -0.87 -15.41
CA ARG A 95 -11.78 -1.40 -16.49
C ARG A 95 -11.94 -2.91 -16.64
N PHE A 96 -11.98 -3.66 -15.55
CA PHE A 96 -12.20 -5.11 -15.57
C PHE A 96 -13.54 -5.46 -16.24
N LEU A 97 -14.61 -4.75 -15.88
CA LEU A 97 -15.95 -4.98 -16.44
C LEU A 97 -16.05 -4.58 -17.91
N ALA A 98 -15.35 -3.53 -18.35
CA ALA A 98 -15.27 -3.16 -19.76
C ALA A 98 -14.62 -4.25 -20.63
N HIS A 99 -13.76 -5.10 -20.04
CA HIS A 99 -13.08 -6.21 -20.71
C HIS A 99 -13.60 -7.59 -20.25
N ARG A 100 -14.80 -7.65 -19.64
CA ARG A 100 -15.31 -8.87 -18.99
C ARG A 100 -15.32 -10.09 -19.91
N GLU A 101 -15.80 -9.93 -21.14
CA GLU A 101 -15.88 -11.03 -22.11
C GLU A 101 -14.48 -11.55 -22.50
N GLU A 102 -13.49 -10.67 -22.59
CA GLU A 102 -12.11 -11.04 -22.88
C GLU A 102 -11.50 -11.83 -21.71
N VAL A 103 -11.69 -11.35 -20.48
CA VAL A 103 -11.24 -12.05 -19.28
C VAL A 103 -11.90 -13.43 -19.17
N GLU A 104 -13.21 -13.53 -19.42
CA GLU A 104 -13.93 -14.80 -19.32
C GLU A 104 -13.47 -15.82 -20.38
N ARG A 105 -13.08 -15.36 -21.58
CA ARG A 105 -12.44 -16.22 -22.60
C ARG A 105 -11.04 -16.68 -22.19
N LEU A 106 -10.26 -15.83 -21.50
CA LEU A 106 -8.90 -16.14 -21.04
C LEU A 106 -8.90 -17.09 -19.82
N TYR A 107 -9.92 -16.98 -18.98
CA TYR A 107 -10.09 -17.77 -17.77
C TYR A 107 -11.41 -18.55 -17.81
N ASP A 108 -12.35 -18.24 -16.93
CA ASP A 108 -13.70 -18.79 -16.94
C ASP A 108 -14.68 -17.87 -16.20
N ALA A 109 -15.98 -18.18 -16.31
CA ALA A 109 -17.04 -17.42 -15.65
C ALA A 109 -16.90 -17.38 -14.12
N ARG A 110 -16.30 -18.41 -13.51
CA ARG A 110 -16.13 -18.52 -12.06
C ARG A 110 -15.06 -17.53 -11.58
N PHE A 111 -13.92 -17.50 -12.23
CA PHE A 111 -12.85 -16.54 -12.00
C PHE A 111 -13.37 -15.12 -12.19
N THR A 112 -14.07 -14.85 -13.30
CA THR A 112 -14.61 -13.53 -13.59
C THR A 112 -15.50 -13.01 -12.45
N ARG A 113 -16.40 -13.85 -11.94
CA ARG A 113 -17.26 -13.51 -10.79
C ARG A 113 -16.47 -13.33 -9.50
N MET A 114 -15.49 -14.20 -9.24
CA MET A 114 -14.64 -14.10 -8.05
C MET A 114 -13.85 -12.79 -8.05
N TRP A 115 -13.27 -12.42 -9.19
CA TRP A 115 -12.44 -11.22 -9.31
C TRP A 115 -13.27 -9.94 -9.24
N GLU A 116 -14.44 -9.92 -9.89
CA GLU A 116 -15.38 -8.80 -9.75
C GLU A 116 -15.80 -8.63 -8.28
N PHE A 117 -16.14 -9.73 -7.61
CA PHE A 117 -16.51 -9.70 -6.20
C PHE A 117 -15.36 -9.17 -5.33
N TYR A 118 -14.13 -9.65 -5.54
CA TYR A 118 -12.94 -9.16 -4.83
C TYR A 118 -12.77 -7.65 -4.95
N LEU A 119 -12.83 -7.11 -6.19
CA LEU A 119 -12.67 -5.67 -6.42
C LEU A 119 -13.78 -4.87 -5.74
N ALA A 120 -15.03 -5.34 -5.85
CA ALA A 120 -16.19 -4.67 -5.25
C ALA A 120 -16.14 -4.66 -3.71
N VAL A 121 -15.88 -5.81 -3.07
CA VAL A 121 -15.84 -5.87 -1.60
C VAL A 121 -14.63 -5.16 -1.02
N SER A 122 -13.50 -5.18 -1.74
CA SER A 122 -12.33 -4.40 -1.34
C SER A 122 -12.62 -2.91 -1.42
N GLU A 123 -13.28 -2.43 -2.49
CA GLU A 123 -13.70 -1.03 -2.59
C GLU A 123 -14.56 -0.63 -1.39
N MET A 124 -15.57 -1.45 -1.08
CA MET A 124 -16.46 -1.20 0.07
C MET A 124 -15.73 -1.22 1.40
N ALA A 125 -14.74 -2.10 1.58
CA ALA A 125 -13.94 -2.13 2.79
C ALA A 125 -13.15 -0.83 3.03
N PHE A 126 -12.74 -0.12 1.97
CA PHE A 126 -12.11 1.20 2.07
C PHE A 126 -13.09 2.38 2.18
N ARG A 127 -14.31 2.25 1.63
CA ARG A 127 -15.32 3.32 1.71
C ARG A 127 -16.04 3.32 3.06
N GLU A 128 -16.46 2.15 3.50
CA GLU A 128 -17.38 1.97 4.62
C GLU A 128 -16.76 1.16 5.77
N GLY A 129 -15.60 0.54 5.54
CA GLY A 129 -14.86 -0.18 6.56
C GLY A 129 -13.67 0.63 7.11
N ALA A 130 -12.97 0.02 8.06
CA ALA A 130 -11.81 0.60 8.72
C ALA A 130 -10.48 0.34 8.00
N MET A 131 -10.50 0.34 6.65
CA MET A 131 -9.32 0.12 5.82
C MET A 131 -8.72 1.44 5.36
N VAL A 132 -7.39 1.51 5.42
CA VAL A 132 -6.61 2.66 4.96
C VAL A 132 -5.42 2.20 4.14
N VAL A 133 -4.84 3.11 3.37
CA VAL A 133 -3.45 2.98 2.96
C VAL A 133 -2.66 4.02 3.73
N PHE A 134 -1.58 3.62 4.38
CA PHE A 134 -0.69 4.55 5.07
C PHE A 134 0.65 4.64 4.35
N GLN A 135 1.25 5.81 4.41
CA GLN A 135 2.64 6.05 4.07
C GLN A 135 3.38 6.50 5.32
N LEU A 136 4.39 5.75 5.74
CA LEU A 136 5.29 6.12 6.84
C LEU A 136 6.62 6.59 6.27
N GLN A 137 7.04 7.79 6.66
CA GLN A 137 8.39 8.26 6.41
C GLN A 137 9.26 7.98 7.63
N LEU A 138 10.33 7.22 7.43
CA LEU A 138 11.21 6.72 8.48
C LEU A 138 12.66 7.17 8.25
N THR A 139 13.35 7.54 9.33
CA THR A 139 14.76 7.91 9.32
C THR A 139 15.51 7.28 10.51
N LYS A 140 16.84 7.33 10.50
CA LYS A 140 17.67 6.96 11.66
C LYS A 140 17.91 8.11 12.64
N ARG A 141 17.81 9.36 12.16
CA ARG A 141 18.13 10.58 12.92
C ARG A 141 17.04 11.64 12.73
N GLN A 142 16.92 12.52 13.73
CA GLN A 142 15.90 13.57 13.78
C GLN A 142 16.11 14.67 12.73
N ASP A 143 17.35 14.93 12.34
CA ASP A 143 17.76 16.07 11.51
C ASP A 143 17.89 15.75 10.01
N VAL A 144 17.43 14.56 9.58
CA VAL A 144 17.53 14.11 8.18
C VAL A 144 16.53 14.82 7.26
N VAL A 145 15.34 15.13 7.78
CA VAL A 145 14.26 15.76 7.00
C VAL A 145 14.12 17.23 7.36
N LEU A 146 13.65 18.04 6.42
CA LEU A 146 13.43 19.46 6.65
C LEU A 146 12.33 19.69 7.69
N MET A 147 12.47 20.80 8.43
CA MET A 147 11.53 21.18 9.51
C MET A 147 10.08 21.31 9.06
N THR A 148 9.83 21.73 7.82
CA THR A 148 8.49 21.82 7.24
C THR A 148 8.32 20.82 6.10
N ARG A 149 7.07 20.39 5.88
CA ARG A 149 6.71 19.39 4.87
C ARG A 149 6.60 19.92 3.44
N ASP A 150 6.90 21.20 3.21
CA ASP A 150 6.72 21.85 1.90
C ASP A 150 7.58 21.24 0.80
N TYR A 151 8.63 20.49 1.14
CA TYR A 151 9.39 19.72 0.15
C TYR A 151 8.54 18.65 -0.53
N ILE A 152 7.54 18.06 0.15
CA ILE A 152 6.65 17.05 -0.44
C ILE A 152 5.84 17.68 -1.57
N ALA A 153 5.12 18.77 -1.30
CA ALA A 153 4.30 19.44 -2.30
C ALA A 153 5.14 20.06 -3.43
N ARG A 154 6.31 20.63 -3.12
CA ARG A 154 7.24 21.14 -4.14
C ARG A 154 7.73 20.04 -5.07
N GLU A 155 8.13 18.90 -4.51
CA GLU A 155 8.63 17.78 -5.27
C GLU A 155 7.51 17.10 -6.09
N GLU A 156 6.31 17.00 -5.53
CA GLU A 156 5.13 16.54 -6.26
C GLU A 156 4.83 17.44 -7.47
N ALA A 157 4.84 18.76 -7.30
CA ALA A 157 4.63 19.70 -8.40
C ALA A 157 5.72 19.58 -9.48
N ARG A 158 6.98 19.40 -9.06
CA ARG A 158 8.12 19.17 -9.96
C ARG A 158 7.94 17.87 -10.78
N LEU A 159 7.56 16.77 -10.13
CA LEU A 159 7.33 15.48 -10.77
C LEU A 159 6.13 15.52 -11.72
N ARG A 160 5.01 16.14 -11.32
CA ARG A 160 3.83 16.33 -12.19
C ARG A 160 4.17 17.15 -13.44
N ALA A 161 5.01 18.17 -13.31
CA ALA A 161 5.45 18.96 -14.46
C ALA A 161 6.29 18.13 -15.44
N LEU A 162 7.12 17.21 -14.93
CA LEU A 162 7.89 16.27 -15.76
C LEU A 162 6.97 15.26 -16.48
N GLU A 163 5.98 14.71 -15.79
CA GLU A 163 5.02 13.76 -16.37
C GLU A 163 4.14 14.41 -17.45
N GLY A 164 3.79 15.69 -17.27
CA GLY A 164 3.04 16.47 -18.26
C GLY A 164 3.80 16.73 -19.58
N GLY A 165 5.13 16.57 -19.58
CA GLY A 165 6.00 16.79 -20.75
C GLY A 165 6.02 15.66 -21.79
N GLY A 166 5.32 14.55 -21.53
CA GLY A 166 5.21 13.43 -22.46
C GLY A 166 5.00 12.12 -21.72
N ARG A 167 3.83 11.50 -21.90
CA ARG A 167 3.58 10.13 -21.45
C ARG A 167 4.52 9.19 -22.20
N LEU A 168 5.60 8.75 -21.55
CA LEU A 168 6.23 7.50 -21.95
C LEU A 168 5.12 6.42 -21.90
N PRO A 169 4.92 5.62 -22.94
CA PRO A 169 3.98 4.52 -22.87
C PRO A 169 4.38 3.64 -21.68
N LEU A 170 3.44 3.41 -20.77
CA LEU A 170 3.63 2.48 -19.67
C LEU A 170 3.89 1.11 -20.31
N ARG A 171 5.11 0.59 -20.17
CA ARG A 171 5.36 -0.82 -20.51
C ARG A 171 4.56 -1.66 -19.54
N LEU A 172 3.75 -2.57 -20.06
CA LEU A 172 3.02 -3.52 -19.23
C LEU A 172 4.04 -4.42 -18.53
N ALA A 173 3.82 -4.72 -17.25
CA ALA A 173 4.66 -5.68 -16.54
C ALA A 173 4.51 -7.05 -17.21
N GLY A 174 5.57 -7.54 -17.86
CA GLY A 174 5.57 -8.80 -18.62
C GLY A 174 5.87 -8.65 -20.12
N GLU A 175 6.06 -7.43 -20.62
CA GLU A 175 6.72 -7.15 -21.91
C GLU A 175 8.23 -6.95 -21.76
#